data_AF-A0A0G4GRL8-F1
#
_entry.id   AF-A0A0G4GRL8-F1
#
_cell.length_a   1.000
_cell.length_b   1.000
_cell.length_c   1.000
_cell.angle_alpha   90.00
_cell.angle_beta   90.00
_cell.angle_gamma   90.00
#
_symmetry.space_group_name_H-M   'P 1'
#
loop_
_entity.id
_entity.type
_entity.pdbx_description
1 polymer ?
#
loop_
_entity_poly.entity_id
_entity_poly.type
_entity_poly.pdbx_seq_one_letter_code
_entity_poly.pdbx_strand_id
1 'polypeptide(L)'
;MSWKDSPNVLVIRCYLELLFVVPIPTHTSISPGRRPSCPSSPLFTDFDTLFESFPAGSRDRCRLLSCLGPLSSGWLSAIPAYTRGDKRKCLNNYAYRLATALTLGITFPLASLAPSCTCGAHIDALGDHFFLCNRATAERVFKYNTLLDVFKAILAEVGITAVTEVPLRSLDITPPNAQPNSQRMDLFFPIDGTGVLCDVTVIHPCRPENSTAHHTQVNRSHARRPGGIAAAGAERDKDRKYGANCRQKGYTFVPLAAETFGRWGGETLTLLRRLARRRVPPTASSAEDRVFSHEGVMNHWGQCLSVALMRWNAFQVSCRAHHAADARTQQRAGLFPEDLISRGPYRAQSRTFACQDRP
;
A
#
# COMPACT_ATOMS: atom_id res chain seq x y z
N MET A 1 26.52 2.02 4.30
CA MET A 1 25.68 1.22 5.22
C MET A 1 24.58 0.55 4.42
N SER A 2 24.47 -0.77 4.50
CA SER A 2 23.43 -1.56 3.84
C SER A 2 22.07 -1.23 4.46
N TRP A 3 20.99 -1.15 3.67
CA TRP A 3 19.63 -0.90 4.19
C TRP A 3 19.20 -1.93 5.26
N LYS A 4 19.87 -3.10 5.26
CA LYS A 4 19.73 -4.17 6.26
C LYS A 4 19.99 -3.71 7.70
N ASP A 5 20.78 -2.66 7.90
CA ASP A 5 21.20 -2.19 9.22
C ASP A 5 20.41 -0.97 9.70
N SER A 6 19.37 -0.53 8.96
CA SER A 6 18.56 0.61 9.40
C SER A 6 17.69 0.25 10.62
N PRO A 7 17.43 1.19 11.55
CA PRO A 7 16.59 0.94 12.73
C PRO A 7 15.20 0.38 12.39
N ASN A 8 14.65 0.73 11.22
CA ASN A 8 13.37 0.23 10.74
C ASN A 8 13.41 -1.23 10.29
N VAL A 9 14.54 -1.71 9.74
CA VAL A 9 14.72 -3.15 9.43
C VAL A 9 14.99 -3.94 10.69
N LEU A 10 15.69 -3.36 11.66
CA LEU A 10 15.87 -3.97 12.98
C LEU A 10 14.53 -4.08 13.72
N VAL A 11 13.67 -3.06 13.65
CA VAL A 11 12.29 -3.12 14.17
C VAL A 11 11.50 -4.21 13.45
N ILE A 12 11.67 -4.46 12.14
CA ILE A 12 11.01 -5.58 11.45
C ILE A 12 11.54 -6.94 11.90
N ARG A 13 12.87 -7.11 11.99
CA ARG A 13 13.47 -8.33 12.54
C ARG A 13 12.94 -8.57 13.94
N CYS A 14 13.04 -7.60 14.82
CA CYS A 14 12.51 -7.69 16.18
C CYS A 14 10.99 -7.81 16.24
N TYR A 15 10.17 -7.14 15.41
CA TYR A 15 8.70 -7.24 15.47
C TYR A 15 8.19 -8.56 14.89
N LEU A 16 8.79 -9.05 13.81
CA LEU A 16 8.50 -10.40 13.31
C LEU A 16 8.96 -11.41 14.36
N GLU A 17 10.17 -11.26 14.94
CA GLU A 17 10.68 -12.09 16.04
C GLU A 17 9.85 -12.01 17.33
N LEU A 18 9.24 -10.86 17.66
CA LEU A 18 8.45 -10.62 18.88
C LEU A 18 6.96 -10.93 18.74
N LEU A 19 6.37 -10.89 17.53
CA LEU A 19 4.94 -11.16 17.32
C LEU A 19 4.60 -12.65 17.13
N PHE A 20 5.57 -13.52 16.86
CA PHE A 20 5.34 -14.98 16.84
C PHE A 20 5.20 -15.62 18.25
N VAL A 21 4.99 -14.81 19.28
CA VAL A 21 4.86 -15.24 20.70
C VAL A 21 3.44 -15.69 21.08
N VAL A 22 2.44 -15.62 20.19
CA VAL A 22 1.08 -16.08 20.50
C VAL A 22 0.73 -17.34 19.71
N PRO A 23 0.65 -18.53 20.33
CA PRO A 23 0.09 -19.70 19.67
C PRO A 23 -1.40 -19.46 19.39
N ILE A 24 -1.81 -19.77 18.16
CA ILE A 24 -3.22 -19.85 17.77
C ILE A 24 -3.87 -20.94 18.63
N PRO A 25 -4.86 -20.64 19.49
CA PRO A 25 -5.60 -21.70 20.15
C PRO A 25 -6.49 -22.37 19.11
N THR A 26 -6.14 -23.58 18.70
CA THR A 26 -7.10 -24.49 18.09
C THR A 26 -8.21 -24.77 19.11
N HIS A 27 -9.46 -24.73 18.66
CA HIS A 27 -10.66 -24.96 19.46
C HIS A 27 -10.50 -26.15 20.41
N THR A 28 -10.31 -25.87 21.70
CA THR A 28 -10.54 -26.82 22.79
C THR A 28 -11.33 -26.10 23.88
N SER A 29 -12.44 -26.70 24.28
CA SER A 29 -13.36 -26.21 25.29
C SER A 29 -12.63 -25.79 26.57
N ILE A 30 -12.79 -24.53 26.97
CA ILE A 30 -12.21 -24.00 28.21
C ILE A 30 -13.07 -24.48 29.38
N SER A 31 -12.57 -25.46 30.14
CA SER A 31 -13.04 -25.71 31.51
C SER A 31 -12.42 -24.68 32.46
N PRO A 32 -13.18 -24.10 33.40
CA PRO A 32 -12.67 -23.07 34.31
C PRO A 32 -11.82 -23.71 35.40
N GLY A 33 -10.49 -23.55 35.35
CA GLY A 33 -9.65 -24.01 36.48
C GLY A 33 -8.13 -24.10 36.29
N ARG A 34 -7.56 -23.97 35.10
CA ARG A 34 -6.09 -23.96 34.92
C ARG A 34 -5.61 -22.70 34.23
N ARG A 35 -4.73 -21.94 34.91
CA ARG A 35 -3.90 -20.91 34.28
C ARG A 35 -3.04 -21.61 33.20
N PRO A 36 -3.03 -21.16 31.94
CA PRO A 36 -2.12 -21.70 30.95
C PRO A 36 -0.69 -21.38 31.37
N SER A 37 0.15 -22.41 31.50
CA SER A 37 1.58 -22.27 31.68
C SER A 37 2.17 -21.59 30.44
N CYS A 38 2.87 -20.48 30.65
CA CYS A 38 3.63 -19.80 29.60
C CYS A 38 4.69 -20.79 29.04
N PRO A 39 4.72 -21.06 27.72
CA PRO A 39 5.73 -21.95 27.16
C PRO A 39 7.13 -21.37 27.40
N SER A 40 7.98 -22.16 28.05
CA SER A 40 9.28 -21.78 28.61
C SER A 40 10.41 -21.72 27.57
N SER A 41 10.13 -21.35 26.32
CA SER A 41 11.16 -21.20 25.29
C SER A 41 10.74 -20.14 24.28
N PRO A 42 11.46 -19.01 24.14
CA PRO A 42 11.20 -18.12 23.04
C PRO A 42 11.72 -18.80 21.76
N LEU A 43 10.80 -19.28 20.93
CA LEU A 43 11.11 -19.72 19.57
C LEU A 43 11.40 -18.47 18.71
N PHE A 44 12.55 -17.85 18.95
CA PHE A 44 13.11 -16.88 18.02
C PHE A 44 13.52 -17.64 16.77
N THR A 45 12.61 -17.73 15.80
CA THR A 45 12.95 -18.22 14.47
C THR A 45 13.46 -17.03 13.69
N ASP A 46 14.75 -17.02 13.32
CA ASP A 46 15.29 -15.93 12.52
C ASP A 46 14.57 -15.84 11.16
N PHE A 47 14.63 -14.66 10.53
CA PHE A 47 13.96 -14.40 9.25
C PHE A 47 14.33 -15.44 8.17
N ASP A 48 15.60 -15.87 8.13
CA ASP A 48 16.07 -16.79 7.11
C ASP A 48 15.43 -18.17 7.29
N THR A 49 15.30 -18.63 8.53
CA THR A 49 14.64 -19.89 8.89
C THR A 49 13.15 -19.85 8.57
N LEU A 50 12.45 -18.77 8.93
CA LEU A 50 11.04 -18.58 8.58
C LEU A 50 10.84 -18.46 7.05
N PHE A 51 11.74 -17.76 6.36
CA PHE A 51 11.66 -17.62 4.91
C PHE A 51 11.85 -18.98 4.22
N GLU A 52 12.82 -19.77 4.68
CA GLU A 52 13.09 -21.09 4.12
C GLU A 52 12.05 -22.15 4.49
N SER A 53 11.29 -21.97 5.59
CA SER A 53 10.19 -22.87 5.94
C SER A 53 9.02 -22.82 4.95
N PHE A 54 8.89 -21.74 4.17
CA PHE A 54 7.87 -21.65 3.12
C PHE A 54 8.36 -22.25 1.79
N PRO A 55 7.48 -22.85 0.96
CA PRO A 55 7.87 -23.38 -0.34
C PRO A 55 8.52 -22.34 -1.27
N ALA A 56 9.49 -22.78 -2.07
CA ALA A 56 10.12 -21.93 -3.07
C ALA A 56 9.08 -21.44 -4.09
N GLY A 57 8.88 -20.12 -4.17
CA GLY A 57 7.85 -19.54 -5.03
C GLY A 57 6.45 -19.45 -4.43
N SER A 58 6.31 -19.66 -3.11
CA SER A 58 5.04 -19.44 -2.42
C SER A 58 4.66 -17.96 -2.35
N ARG A 59 3.37 -17.72 -2.11
CA ARG A 59 2.85 -16.39 -1.80
C ARG A 59 3.54 -15.80 -0.56
N ASP A 60 3.78 -16.62 0.46
CA ASP A 60 4.40 -16.17 1.70
C ASP A 60 5.83 -15.64 1.52
N ARG A 61 6.64 -16.27 0.66
CA ARG A 61 7.98 -15.74 0.34
C ARG A 61 7.87 -14.38 -0.36
N CYS A 62 6.91 -14.18 -1.26
CA CYS A 62 6.65 -12.88 -1.89
C CYS A 62 6.28 -11.82 -0.83
N ARG A 63 5.35 -12.15 0.07
CA ARG A 63 4.91 -11.27 1.17
C ARG A 63 6.09 -10.88 2.05
N LEU A 64 6.85 -11.85 2.54
CA LEU A 64 7.98 -11.61 3.44
C LEU A 64 9.05 -10.70 2.81
N LEU A 65 9.39 -10.92 1.53
CA LEU A 65 10.36 -10.07 0.82
C LEU A 65 9.84 -8.65 0.54
N SER A 66 8.53 -8.48 0.43
CA SER A 66 7.88 -7.17 0.35
C SER A 66 7.91 -6.48 1.73
N CYS A 67 7.57 -7.19 2.80
CA CYS A 67 7.64 -6.67 4.17
C CYS A 67 9.08 -6.31 4.60
N LEU A 68 10.10 -7.00 4.10
CA LEU A 68 11.51 -6.66 4.35
C LEU A 68 12.01 -5.49 3.49
N GLY A 69 11.20 -5.04 2.53
CA GLY A 69 11.58 -4.02 1.57
C GLY A 69 11.77 -2.63 2.17
N PRO A 70 12.42 -1.73 1.43
CA PRO A 70 12.61 -0.35 1.84
C PRO A 70 11.30 0.38 2.14
N LEU A 71 11.28 1.09 3.27
CA LEU A 71 10.20 1.91 3.84
C LEU A 71 8.89 1.14 4.17
N SER A 72 8.92 -0.19 4.20
CA SER A 72 7.71 -1.01 4.34
C SER A 72 6.96 -0.84 5.66
N SER A 73 7.69 -0.88 6.77
CA SER A 73 7.12 -0.98 8.11
C SER A 73 7.22 0.30 8.93
N GLY A 74 7.37 1.45 8.26
CA GLY A 74 7.32 2.75 8.94
C GLY A 74 6.05 2.95 9.78
N TRP A 75 4.94 2.33 9.39
CA TRP A 75 3.67 2.38 10.13
C TRP A 75 3.72 1.76 11.53
N LEU A 76 4.65 0.83 11.82
CA LEU A 76 4.83 0.23 13.15
C LEU A 76 5.57 1.17 14.12
N SER A 77 6.50 1.98 13.60
CA SER A 77 7.30 2.92 14.38
C SER A 77 6.78 4.35 14.33
N ALA A 78 5.75 4.60 13.54
CA ALA A 78 5.11 5.91 13.41
C ALA A 78 4.45 6.29 14.73
N ILE A 79 4.99 7.31 15.40
CA ILE A 79 4.35 7.92 16.56
C ILE A 79 3.15 8.73 16.06
N PRO A 80 1.91 8.43 16.50
CA PRO A 80 0.74 9.20 16.10
C PRO A 80 0.83 10.63 16.65
N ALA A 81 1.27 11.56 15.81
CA ALA A 81 1.28 12.97 16.15
C ALA A 81 -0.11 13.55 15.86
N TYR A 82 -0.97 13.61 16.88
CA TYR A 82 -2.23 14.36 16.83
C TYR A 82 -1.96 15.84 17.07
N THR A 83 -1.23 16.51 16.18
CA THR A 83 -1.31 17.98 16.12
C THR A 83 -2.60 18.35 15.41
N ARG A 84 -3.25 19.44 15.84
CA ARG A 84 -4.58 19.87 15.38
C ARG A 84 -4.56 20.10 13.86
N GLY A 85 -4.92 19.07 13.08
CA GLY A 85 -5.00 19.12 11.61
C GLY A 85 -4.12 18.11 10.87
N ASP A 86 -3.04 17.59 11.47
CA ASP A 86 -2.19 16.59 10.82
C ASP A 86 -2.54 15.17 11.30
N LYS A 87 -3.08 14.36 10.39
CA LYS A 87 -3.43 12.95 10.65
C LYS A 87 -2.59 11.99 9.80
N ARG A 88 -1.52 12.47 9.16
CA ARG A 88 -0.75 11.68 8.17
C ARG A 88 -0.05 10.46 8.78
N LYS A 89 0.28 10.51 10.08
CA LYS A 89 0.86 9.39 10.85
C LYS A 89 -0.16 8.63 11.70
N CYS A 90 -1.45 8.84 11.50
CA CYS A 90 -2.49 8.18 12.30
C CYS A 90 -3.17 7.06 11.51
N LEU A 91 -3.18 5.85 12.09
CA LEU A 91 -4.02 4.73 11.67
C LEU A 91 -5.18 4.58 12.65
N ASN A 92 -6.39 4.37 12.13
CA ASN A 92 -7.50 3.92 12.97
C ASN A 92 -7.37 2.41 13.26
N ASN A 93 -8.12 1.91 14.25
CA ASN A 93 -8.06 0.52 14.68
C ASN A 93 -8.28 -0.48 13.53
N TYR A 94 -9.19 -0.17 12.60
CA TYR A 94 -9.47 -1.01 11.45
C TYR A 94 -8.26 -1.09 10.49
N ALA A 95 -7.69 0.05 10.12
CA ALA A 95 -6.53 0.11 9.23
C ALA A 95 -5.30 -0.55 9.87
N TYR A 96 -5.08 -0.36 11.17
CA TYR A 96 -4.01 -1.03 11.90
C TYR A 96 -4.17 -2.55 11.92
N ARG A 97 -5.38 -3.06 12.21
CA ARG A 97 -5.68 -4.49 12.20
C ARG A 97 -5.50 -5.10 10.81
N LEU A 98 -5.97 -4.43 9.76
CA LEU A 98 -5.78 -4.93 8.40
C LEU A 98 -4.29 -4.91 8.01
N ALA A 99 -3.56 -3.83 8.29
CA ALA A 99 -2.12 -3.75 8.02
C ALA A 99 -1.35 -4.87 8.72
N THR A 100 -1.70 -5.15 9.97
CA THR A 100 -1.14 -6.27 10.75
C THR A 100 -1.48 -7.60 10.09
N ALA A 101 -2.74 -7.82 9.72
CA ALA A 101 -3.17 -9.06 9.07
C ALA A 101 -2.45 -9.32 7.74
N LEU A 102 -2.34 -8.29 6.90
CA LEU A 102 -1.59 -8.34 5.63
C LEU A 102 -0.12 -8.67 5.87
N THR A 103 0.51 -8.01 6.85
CA THR A 103 1.93 -8.21 7.18
C THR A 103 2.19 -9.62 7.69
N LEU A 104 1.32 -10.15 8.56
CA LEU A 104 1.47 -11.49 9.13
C LEU A 104 0.99 -12.61 8.18
N GLY A 105 0.27 -12.27 7.11
CA GLY A 105 -0.30 -13.26 6.20
C GLY A 105 -1.47 -14.04 6.78
N ILE A 106 -2.20 -13.46 7.73
CA ILE A 106 -3.37 -14.09 8.36
C ILE A 106 -4.66 -13.66 7.65
N THR A 107 -5.67 -14.53 7.71
CA THR A 107 -6.99 -14.24 7.15
C THR A 107 -7.64 -13.07 7.87
N PHE A 108 -8.42 -12.28 7.13
CA PHE A 108 -9.13 -11.13 7.69
C PHE A 108 -10.63 -11.23 7.37
N PRO A 109 -11.54 -10.97 8.32
CA PRO A 109 -12.97 -11.27 8.16
C PRO A 109 -13.63 -10.66 6.92
N LEU A 110 -13.18 -9.49 6.45
CA LEU A 110 -13.75 -8.87 5.26
C LEU A 110 -13.61 -9.71 3.99
N ALA A 111 -12.56 -10.53 3.87
CA ALA A 111 -12.40 -11.45 2.74
C ALA A 111 -13.52 -12.51 2.68
N SER A 112 -14.19 -12.78 3.80
CA SER A 112 -15.24 -13.79 3.91
C SER A 112 -16.66 -13.25 3.78
N LEU A 113 -16.86 -11.92 3.64
CA LEU A 113 -18.20 -11.34 3.50
C LEU A 113 -18.94 -11.82 2.25
N ALA A 114 -18.20 -12.12 1.19
CA ALA A 114 -18.73 -12.67 -0.06
C ALA A 114 -17.74 -13.67 -0.67
N PRO A 115 -18.22 -14.74 -1.32
CA PRO A 115 -17.35 -15.71 -1.98
C PRO A 115 -16.75 -15.19 -3.30
N SER A 116 -17.37 -14.18 -3.91
CA SER A 116 -17.01 -13.64 -5.21
C SER A 116 -17.07 -12.12 -5.22
N CYS A 117 -16.15 -11.49 -5.93
CA CYS A 117 -16.14 -10.06 -6.18
C CYS A 117 -17.21 -9.67 -7.22
N THR A 118 -17.56 -8.39 -7.30
CA THR A 118 -18.40 -7.82 -8.37
C THR A 118 -17.82 -8.01 -9.78
N CYS A 119 -16.53 -8.35 -9.89
CA CYS A 119 -15.93 -8.76 -11.16
C CYS A 119 -16.24 -10.21 -11.57
N GLY A 120 -16.86 -10.99 -10.70
CA GLY A 120 -17.18 -12.41 -10.90
C GLY A 120 -16.09 -13.38 -10.42
N ALA A 121 -14.88 -12.89 -10.13
CA ALA A 121 -13.81 -13.75 -9.63
C ALA A 121 -13.99 -14.11 -8.15
N HIS A 122 -13.51 -15.29 -7.77
CA HIS A 122 -13.48 -15.76 -6.39
C HIS A 122 -12.57 -14.88 -5.51
N ILE A 123 -13.01 -14.58 -4.29
CA ILE A 123 -12.22 -13.86 -3.28
C ILE A 123 -11.45 -14.89 -2.45
N ASP A 124 -10.12 -14.86 -2.54
CA ASP A 124 -9.27 -15.72 -1.71
C ASP A 124 -9.33 -15.32 -0.23
N ALA A 125 -9.01 -16.27 0.66
CA ALA A 125 -9.13 -16.09 2.11
C ALA A 125 -8.26 -14.95 2.69
N LEU A 126 -7.21 -14.55 1.96
CA LEU A 126 -6.29 -13.47 2.33
C LEU A 126 -6.65 -12.14 1.66
N GLY A 127 -7.62 -12.15 0.74
CA GLY A 127 -8.12 -10.97 0.05
C GLY A 127 -7.17 -10.41 -1.01
N ASP A 128 -6.19 -11.19 -1.50
CA ASP A 128 -5.26 -10.77 -2.57
C ASP A 128 -6.03 -10.26 -3.80
N HIS A 129 -7.17 -10.88 -4.12
CA HIS A 129 -8.06 -10.46 -5.19
C HIS A 129 -8.48 -8.99 -5.07
N PHE A 130 -8.73 -8.50 -3.85
CA PHE A 130 -9.12 -7.10 -3.65
C PHE A 130 -8.02 -6.12 -4.05
N PHE A 131 -6.75 -6.51 -4.08
CA PHE A 131 -5.68 -5.66 -4.59
C PHE A 131 -5.46 -5.81 -6.09
N LEU A 132 -5.86 -6.94 -6.68
CA LEU A 132 -5.64 -7.27 -8.10
C LEU A 132 -6.79 -6.87 -9.01
N CYS A 133 -8.02 -6.79 -8.49
CA CYS A 133 -9.20 -6.55 -9.32
C CYS A 133 -9.15 -5.17 -10.02
N ASN A 134 -9.43 -5.18 -11.32
CA ASN A 134 -9.37 -4.01 -12.20
C ASN A 134 -10.72 -3.29 -12.37
N ARG A 135 -11.83 -3.86 -11.88
CA ARG A 135 -13.19 -3.34 -12.11
C ARG A 135 -13.63 -2.20 -11.18
N ALA A 136 -12.86 -1.88 -10.14
CA ALA A 136 -13.26 -0.85 -9.19
C ALA A 136 -12.55 0.50 -9.43
N THR A 137 -13.32 1.57 -9.52
CA THR A 137 -12.91 2.91 -9.98
C THR A 137 -12.87 3.94 -8.85
N ALA A 138 -13.71 3.82 -7.82
CA ALA A 138 -13.79 4.80 -6.72
C ALA A 138 -12.54 4.78 -5.81
N GLU A 139 -11.95 3.62 -5.58
CA GLU A 139 -10.77 3.43 -4.74
C GLU A 139 -9.49 3.95 -5.41
N ARG A 140 -9.51 4.11 -6.74
CA ARG A 140 -8.43 4.77 -7.47
C ARG A 140 -8.35 6.25 -7.07
N VAL A 141 -9.48 6.96 -7.02
CA VAL A 141 -9.53 8.38 -6.64
C VAL A 141 -9.04 8.61 -5.19
N PHE A 142 -9.46 7.77 -4.25
CA PHE A 142 -9.02 7.87 -2.85
C PHE A 142 -7.53 7.53 -2.65
N LYS A 143 -6.97 6.60 -3.46
CA LYS A 143 -5.52 6.31 -3.53
C LYS A 143 -4.73 7.58 -3.80
N TYR A 144 -5.14 8.31 -4.84
CA TYR A 144 -4.45 9.49 -5.31
C TYR A 144 -4.41 10.54 -4.20
N ASN A 145 -5.53 10.86 -3.55
CA ASN A 145 -5.51 11.88 -2.50
C ASN A 145 -4.58 11.51 -1.33
N THR A 146 -4.64 10.27 -0.83
CA THR A 146 -3.90 9.90 0.40
C THR A 146 -2.38 9.85 0.22
N LEU A 147 -1.88 9.25 -0.87
CA LEU A 147 -0.44 9.15 -1.10
C LEU A 147 0.15 10.45 -1.68
N LEU A 148 -0.59 11.14 -2.55
CA LEU A 148 -0.13 12.40 -3.14
C LEU A 148 -0.03 13.50 -2.08
N ASP A 149 -0.94 13.56 -1.11
CA ASP A 149 -0.84 14.51 0.00
C ASP A 149 0.46 14.34 0.81
N VAL A 150 0.93 13.10 0.97
CA VAL A 150 2.23 12.84 1.62
C VAL A 150 3.39 13.28 0.74
N PHE A 151 3.38 13.01 -0.56
CA PHE A 151 4.44 13.51 -1.45
C PHE A 151 4.48 15.03 -1.54
N LYS A 152 3.31 15.69 -1.61
CA LYS A 152 3.22 17.16 -1.57
C LYS A 152 3.81 17.73 -0.29
N ALA A 153 3.53 17.08 0.84
CA ALA A 153 4.09 17.46 2.12
C ALA A 153 5.62 17.32 2.16
N ILE A 154 6.14 16.19 1.70
CA ILE A 154 7.58 15.94 1.60
C ILE A 154 8.25 17.02 0.75
N LEU A 155 7.64 17.39 -0.38
CA LEU A 155 8.15 18.44 -1.27
C LEU A 155 8.09 19.82 -0.59
N ALA A 156 6.99 20.14 0.09
CA ALA A 156 6.84 21.38 0.84
C ALA A 156 7.86 21.50 1.99
N GLU A 157 8.17 20.40 2.69
CA GLU A 157 9.20 20.36 3.75
C GLU A 157 10.60 20.71 3.24
N VAL A 158 10.87 20.56 1.94
CA VAL A 158 12.13 20.96 1.30
C VAL A 158 11.99 22.21 0.43
N GLY A 159 10.91 22.97 0.61
CA GLY A 159 10.68 24.25 -0.06
C GLY A 159 10.28 24.13 -1.54
N ILE A 160 9.75 22.98 -1.97
CA ILE A 160 9.31 22.74 -3.34
C ILE A 160 7.79 22.70 -3.40
N THR A 161 7.20 23.58 -4.21
CA THR A 161 5.76 23.55 -4.51
C THR A 161 5.48 22.56 -5.63
N ALA A 162 4.50 21.67 -5.41
CA ALA A 162 4.08 20.67 -6.38
C ALA A 162 2.64 20.90 -6.85
N VAL A 163 2.41 20.67 -8.14
CA VAL A 163 1.08 20.62 -8.75
C VAL A 163 0.67 19.15 -8.89
N THR A 164 -0.58 18.84 -8.57
CA THR A 164 -1.14 17.49 -8.71
C THR A 164 -2.08 17.37 -9.91
N GLU A 165 -2.27 16.15 -10.42
CA GLU A 165 -3.27 15.83 -11.44
C GLU A 165 -3.12 16.63 -12.75
N VAL A 166 -1.86 16.82 -13.18
CA VAL A 166 -1.49 17.66 -14.32
C VAL A 166 -1.84 16.97 -15.63
N PRO A 167 -2.74 17.51 -16.47
CA PRO A 167 -3.05 16.94 -17.77
C PRO A 167 -1.81 16.88 -18.67
N LEU A 168 -1.54 15.74 -19.31
CA LEU A 168 -0.35 15.62 -20.17
C LEU A 168 -0.36 16.63 -21.33
N ARG A 169 -1.54 16.97 -21.84
CA ARG A 169 -1.72 17.98 -22.88
C ARG A 169 -1.25 19.38 -22.48
N SER A 170 -1.33 19.76 -21.19
CA SER A 170 -0.87 21.09 -20.76
C SER A 170 0.65 21.18 -20.65
N LEU A 171 1.34 20.05 -20.86
CA LEU A 171 2.79 19.92 -20.89
C LEU A 171 3.29 19.62 -22.31
N ASP A 172 2.41 19.75 -23.32
CA ASP A 172 2.64 19.36 -24.71
C ASP A 172 3.12 17.91 -24.89
N ILE A 173 2.80 17.03 -23.93
CA ILE A 173 3.11 15.60 -23.99
C ILE A 173 1.93 14.89 -24.65
N THR A 174 2.17 14.31 -25.84
CA THR A 174 1.18 13.47 -26.50
C THR A 174 1.12 12.11 -25.78
N PRO A 175 -0.04 11.73 -25.22
CA PRO A 175 -0.17 10.44 -24.55
C PRO A 175 -0.12 9.28 -25.55
N PRO A 176 0.32 8.09 -25.13
CA PRO A 176 0.49 6.93 -26.01
C PRO A 176 -0.82 6.28 -26.49
N ASN A 177 -1.99 6.77 -26.09
CA ASN A 177 -3.29 6.19 -26.47
C ASN A 177 -4.26 7.22 -27.06
N ALA A 178 -5.24 6.73 -27.81
CA ALA A 178 -6.22 7.52 -28.57
C ALA A 178 -7.22 8.35 -27.73
N GLN A 179 -7.02 8.45 -26.40
CA GLN A 179 -7.82 9.32 -25.52
C GLN A 179 -6.93 10.36 -24.85
N PRO A 180 -6.45 11.37 -25.61
CA PRO A 180 -5.44 12.28 -25.10
C PRO A 180 -5.91 13.22 -23.99
N ASN A 181 -7.23 13.38 -23.84
CA ASN A 181 -7.85 14.29 -22.88
C ASN A 181 -8.05 13.70 -21.48
N SER A 182 -7.81 12.40 -21.27
CA SER A 182 -8.04 11.73 -19.98
C SER A 182 -6.76 11.41 -19.20
N GLN A 183 -5.57 11.58 -19.80
CA GLN A 183 -4.33 11.24 -19.14
C GLN A 183 -3.75 12.42 -18.35
N ARG A 184 -3.41 12.15 -17.09
CA ARG A 184 -2.82 13.07 -16.14
C ARG A 184 -1.56 12.46 -15.54
N MET A 185 -0.62 13.31 -15.16
CA MET A 185 0.49 12.98 -14.30
C MET A 185 0.10 13.31 -12.86
N ASP A 186 0.43 12.44 -11.91
CA ASP A 186 -0.01 12.62 -10.53
C ASP A 186 0.66 13.82 -9.86
N LEU A 187 1.95 14.05 -10.15
CA LEU A 187 2.75 15.17 -9.62
C LEU A 187 3.60 15.83 -10.69
N PHE A 188 3.72 17.15 -10.56
CA PHE A 188 4.68 17.98 -11.27
C PHE A 188 5.35 18.95 -10.30
N PHE A 189 6.67 19.06 -10.36
CA PHE A 189 7.43 20.04 -9.58
C PHE A 189 8.81 20.28 -10.21
N PRO A 190 9.39 21.49 -10.07
CA PRO A 190 10.75 21.76 -10.53
C PRO A 190 11.79 21.30 -9.49
N ILE A 191 12.88 20.69 -9.96
CA ILE A 191 14.10 20.45 -9.17
C ILE A 191 15.32 20.83 -10.01
N ASP A 192 16.16 21.72 -9.47
CA ASP A 192 17.43 22.14 -10.09
C ASP A 192 17.26 22.61 -11.54
N GLY A 193 16.24 23.45 -11.78
CA GLY A 193 15.92 23.98 -13.12
C GLY A 193 15.25 22.98 -14.07
N THR A 194 15.05 21.71 -13.67
CA THR A 194 14.39 20.69 -14.49
C THR A 194 13.00 20.37 -13.95
N GLY A 195 11.99 20.31 -14.83
CA GLY A 195 10.65 19.84 -14.46
C GLY A 195 10.63 18.33 -14.23
N VAL A 196 10.13 17.90 -13.08
CA VAL A 196 9.98 16.49 -12.71
C VAL A 196 8.51 16.10 -12.73
N LEU A 197 8.21 14.99 -13.41
CA LEU A 197 6.88 14.39 -13.53
C LEU A 197 6.88 13.04 -12.83
N CYS A 198 5.92 12.80 -11.95
CA CYS A 198 5.81 11.54 -11.22
C CYS A 198 4.41 10.93 -11.31
N ASP A 199 4.36 9.60 -11.39
CA ASP A 199 3.12 8.82 -11.35
C ASP A 199 3.22 7.77 -10.24
N VAL A 200 2.24 7.76 -9.33
CA VAL A 200 2.15 6.88 -8.18
C VAL A 200 1.37 5.62 -8.52
N THR A 201 2.06 4.50 -8.41
CA THR A 201 1.47 3.18 -8.61
C THR A 201 1.66 2.30 -7.39
N VAL A 202 0.63 1.53 -7.05
CA VAL A 202 0.73 0.51 -6.02
C VAL A 202 0.44 -0.83 -6.66
N ILE A 203 1.36 -1.78 -6.50
CA ILE A 203 1.29 -3.12 -7.06
C ILE A 203 1.15 -4.14 -5.93
N HIS A 204 0.29 -5.14 -6.14
CA HIS A 204 0.25 -6.28 -5.22
C HIS A 204 1.25 -7.34 -5.68
N PRO A 205 2.27 -7.69 -4.87
CA PRO A 205 3.32 -8.61 -5.30
C PRO A 205 2.89 -10.08 -5.27
N CYS A 206 1.78 -10.40 -4.60
CA CYS A 206 1.28 -11.76 -4.49
C CYS A 206 0.21 -12.06 -5.55
N ARG A 207 0.04 -13.34 -5.84
CA ARG A 207 -1.12 -13.91 -6.53
C ARG A 207 -1.70 -15.02 -5.64
N PRO A 208 -3.03 -15.25 -5.69
CA PRO A 208 -3.63 -16.33 -4.93
C PRO A 208 -2.95 -17.68 -5.21
N GLU A 209 -2.74 -18.53 -4.21
CA GLU A 209 -1.99 -19.79 -4.41
C GLU A 209 -2.75 -20.81 -5.28
N ASN A 210 -4.08 -20.81 -5.21
CA ASN A 210 -4.94 -21.77 -5.91
C ASN A 210 -5.34 -21.31 -7.31
N SER A 211 -4.44 -20.66 -8.04
CA SER A 211 -4.80 -20.06 -9.31
C SER A 211 -3.76 -20.27 -10.38
N THR A 212 -4.23 -20.15 -11.63
CA THR A 212 -3.61 -20.43 -12.93
C THR A 212 -2.08 -20.52 -12.99
N ALA A 213 -1.53 -21.26 -13.96
CA ALA A 213 -0.08 -21.35 -14.18
C ALA A 213 0.65 -19.99 -14.19
N HIS A 214 -0.01 -18.94 -14.70
CA HIS A 214 0.47 -17.56 -14.64
C HIS A 214 0.68 -17.04 -13.20
N HIS A 215 -0.26 -17.32 -12.28
CA HIS A 215 -0.16 -16.89 -10.88
C HIS A 215 1.00 -17.58 -10.17
N THR A 216 1.17 -18.89 -10.39
CA THR A 216 2.34 -19.63 -9.90
C THR A 216 3.65 -19.06 -10.44
N GLN A 217 3.71 -18.71 -11.72
CA GLN A 217 4.91 -18.12 -12.33
C GLN A 217 5.25 -16.75 -11.72
N VAL A 218 4.24 -15.89 -11.51
CA VAL A 218 4.42 -14.58 -10.89
C VAL A 218 4.94 -14.73 -9.45
N ASN A 219 4.32 -15.59 -8.64
CA ASN A 219 4.80 -15.84 -7.27
C ASN A 219 6.22 -16.41 -7.26
N ARG A 220 6.53 -17.39 -8.13
CA ARG A 220 7.90 -17.92 -8.27
C ARG A 220 8.92 -16.85 -8.63
N SER A 221 8.54 -15.87 -9.45
CA SER A 221 9.38 -14.73 -9.74
C SER A 221 9.58 -13.87 -8.49
N HIS A 222 8.48 -13.39 -7.91
CA HIS A 222 8.51 -12.41 -6.82
C HIS A 222 9.06 -12.94 -5.48
N ALA A 223 9.06 -14.25 -5.29
CA ALA A 223 9.63 -14.93 -4.12
C ALA A 223 11.17 -15.03 -4.15
N ARG A 224 11.85 -14.56 -5.20
CA ARG A 224 13.32 -14.62 -5.29
C ARG A 224 13.98 -13.47 -4.53
N ARG A 225 15.01 -13.79 -3.74
CA ARG A 225 15.89 -12.78 -3.12
C ARG A 225 16.61 -11.94 -4.21
N PRO A 226 16.85 -10.63 -3.97
CA PRO A 226 16.55 -9.84 -2.77
C PRO A 226 15.12 -9.27 -2.71
N GLY A 227 14.18 -9.80 -3.49
CA GLY A 227 12.80 -9.30 -3.58
C GLY A 227 12.65 -8.01 -4.39
N GLY A 228 11.42 -7.49 -4.49
CA GLY A 228 11.12 -6.20 -5.14
C GLY A 228 10.92 -6.26 -6.64
N ILE A 229 10.77 -7.46 -7.18
CA ILE A 229 10.52 -7.65 -8.62
C ILE A 229 9.21 -6.98 -9.03
N ALA A 230 8.19 -6.99 -8.16
CA ALA A 230 6.91 -6.36 -8.45
C ALA A 230 7.04 -4.83 -8.52
N ALA A 231 7.64 -4.19 -7.51
CA ALA A 231 7.90 -2.74 -7.53
C ALA A 231 8.74 -2.33 -8.76
N ALA A 232 9.85 -3.03 -9.02
CA ALA A 232 10.72 -2.73 -10.15
C ALA A 232 10.02 -2.96 -11.50
N GLY A 233 9.16 -3.97 -11.60
CA GLY A 233 8.31 -4.19 -12.76
C GLY A 233 7.35 -3.05 -13.00
N ALA A 234 6.67 -2.58 -11.95
CA ALA A 234 5.76 -1.44 -12.01
C ALA A 234 6.45 -0.13 -12.41
N GLU A 235 7.68 0.11 -11.94
CA GLU A 235 8.50 1.25 -12.36
C GLU A 235 8.82 1.18 -13.86
N ARG A 236 9.31 0.02 -14.34
CA ARG A 236 9.60 -0.20 -15.77
C ARG A 236 8.38 -0.03 -16.66
N ASP A 237 7.22 -0.53 -16.22
CA ASP A 237 5.98 -0.41 -16.98
C ASP A 237 5.52 1.05 -17.11
N LYS A 238 5.69 1.84 -16.05
CA LYS A 238 5.40 3.27 -16.06
C LYS A 238 6.41 4.06 -16.90
N ASP A 239 7.71 3.77 -16.80
CA ASP A 239 8.71 4.42 -17.65
C ASP A 239 8.51 4.09 -19.13
N ARG A 240 8.20 2.82 -19.47
CA ARG A 240 7.85 2.44 -20.84
C ARG A 240 6.63 3.19 -21.35
N LYS A 241 5.66 3.48 -20.48
CA LYS A 241 4.42 4.19 -20.86
C LYS A 241 4.62 5.70 -21.04
N TYR A 242 5.41 6.34 -20.18
CA TYR A 242 5.46 7.81 -20.11
C TYR A 242 6.84 8.42 -20.34
N GLY A 243 7.90 7.67 -20.02
CA GLY A 243 9.26 8.18 -19.91
C GLY A 243 9.79 8.81 -21.20
N ALA A 244 9.62 8.14 -22.35
CA ALA A 244 10.10 8.65 -23.63
C ALA A 244 9.49 10.02 -23.98
N ASN A 245 8.16 10.14 -23.89
CA ASN A 245 7.45 11.38 -24.26
C ASN A 245 7.74 12.51 -23.26
N CYS A 246 7.91 12.21 -21.97
CA CYS A 246 8.33 13.20 -20.97
C CYS A 246 9.74 13.73 -21.28
N ARG A 247 10.70 12.83 -21.55
CA ARG A 247 12.09 13.19 -21.85
C ARG A 247 12.21 14.01 -23.14
N GLN A 248 11.44 13.68 -24.17
CA GLN A 248 11.38 14.45 -25.42
C GLN A 248 10.98 15.91 -25.20
N LYS A 249 10.17 16.19 -24.17
CA LYS A 249 9.70 17.54 -23.80
C LYS A 249 10.57 18.21 -22.73
N GLY A 250 11.73 17.62 -22.40
CA GLY A 250 12.67 18.18 -21.44
C GLY A 250 12.33 17.90 -19.98
N TYR A 251 11.38 17.01 -19.69
CA TYR A 251 11.04 16.61 -18.33
C TYR A 251 11.82 15.38 -17.88
N THR A 252 12.10 15.31 -16.57
CA THR A 252 12.50 14.06 -15.92
C THR A 252 11.25 13.31 -15.48
N PHE A 253 11.11 12.04 -15.88
CA PHE A 253 10.02 11.18 -15.42
C PHE A 253 10.52 10.25 -14.30
N VAL A 254 9.78 10.16 -13.20
CA VAL A 254 10.09 9.30 -12.06
C VAL A 254 8.86 8.48 -11.68
N PRO A 255 8.84 7.15 -11.94
CA PRO A 255 7.75 6.31 -11.47
C PRO A 255 7.84 6.06 -9.96
N LEU A 256 6.74 6.27 -9.24
CA LEU A 256 6.68 6.11 -7.79
C LEU A 256 5.91 4.82 -7.44
N ALA A 257 6.61 3.69 -7.48
CA ALA A 257 6.01 2.39 -7.22
C ALA A 257 6.12 1.96 -5.75
N ALA A 258 5.00 1.50 -5.19
CA ALA A 258 4.95 0.79 -3.91
C ALA A 258 4.35 -0.61 -4.08
N GLU A 259 4.75 -1.55 -3.24
CA GLU A 259 4.07 -2.83 -3.07
C GLU A 259 3.06 -2.71 -1.93
N THR A 260 1.93 -3.42 -2.00
CA THR A 260 0.87 -3.34 -0.97
C THR A 260 1.36 -3.64 0.45
N PHE A 261 2.40 -4.47 0.62
CA PHE A 261 2.98 -4.77 1.94
C PHE A 261 4.01 -3.73 2.42
N GLY A 262 4.20 -2.64 1.69
CA GLY A 262 4.97 -1.48 2.15
C GLY A 262 6.21 -1.15 1.34
N ARG A 263 6.80 -2.10 0.60
CA ARG A 263 8.07 -1.87 -0.11
C ARG A 263 7.93 -0.77 -1.16
N TRP A 264 8.83 0.20 -1.15
CA TRP A 264 8.96 1.19 -2.22
C TRP A 264 10.02 0.80 -3.25
N GLY A 265 9.82 1.22 -4.49
CA GLY A 265 10.70 0.98 -5.62
C GLY A 265 11.98 1.83 -5.60
N GLY A 266 12.93 1.48 -6.48
CA GLY A 266 14.26 2.09 -6.49
C GLY A 266 14.25 3.55 -6.90
N GLU A 267 13.42 3.90 -7.88
CA GLU A 267 13.27 5.28 -8.38
C GLU A 267 12.70 6.19 -7.31
N THR A 268 11.71 5.70 -6.56
CA THR A 268 11.15 6.42 -5.41
C THR A 268 12.24 6.73 -4.37
N LEU A 269 13.05 5.73 -4.00
CA LEU A 269 14.10 5.91 -3.00
C LEU A 269 15.17 6.87 -3.47
N THR A 270 15.51 6.84 -4.75
CA THR A 270 16.45 7.79 -5.36
C THR A 270 15.93 9.21 -5.30
N LEU A 271 14.64 9.42 -5.64
CA LEU A 271 13.99 10.72 -5.50
C LEU A 271 14.00 11.21 -4.05
N LEU A 272 13.55 10.37 -3.11
CA LEU A 272 13.51 10.74 -1.68
C LEU A 272 14.91 11.09 -1.15
N ARG A 273 15.95 10.31 -1.48
CA ARG A 273 17.32 10.66 -1.07
C ARG A 273 17.79 11.98 -1.69
N ARG A 274 17.44 12.25 -2.95
CA ARG A 274 17.75 13.53 -3.60
C ARG A 274 17.05 14.69 -2.88
N LEU A 275 15.79 14.53 -2.48
CA LEU A 275 15.04 15.52 -1.71
C LEU A 275 15.63 15.72 -0.31
N ALA A 276 15.96 14.63 0.40
CA ALA A 276 16.48 14.68 1.76
C ALA A 276 17.81 15.46 1.83
N ARG A 277 18.65 15.37 0.80
CA ARG A 277 19.90 16.17 0.68
C ARG A 277 19.66 17.67 0.57
N ARG A 278 18.47 18.12 0.17
CA ARG A 278 18.12 19.55 0.11
C ARG A 278 17.79 20.13 1.47
N ARG A 279 17.53 19.29 2.47
CA ARG A 279 17.25 19.76 3.83
C ARG A 279 18.55 20.31 4.40
N VAL A 280 18.59 21.61 4.62
CA VAL A 280 19.75 22.30 5.20
C VAL A 280 19.93 21.80 6.64
N PRO A 281 21.05 21.14 6.97
CA PRO A 281 21.38 20.83 8.35
C PRO A 281 21.63 22.15 9.11
N PRO A 282 21.45 22.18 10.44
CA PRO A 282 21.89 23.31 11.25
C PRO A 282 23.34 23.71 10.93
N THR A 283 23.62 25.02 10.89
CA THR A 283 24.90 25.60 10.45
C THR A 283 26.12 25.11 11.23
N ALA A 284 25.93 24.55 12.43
CA ALA A 284 26.99 24.01 13.29
C ALA A 284 27.07 22.46 13.30
N SER A 285 26.36 21.75 12.42
CA SER A 285 26.33 20.29 12.44
C SER A 285 27.64 19.66 11.95
N SER A 286 28.15 18.67 12.68
CA SER A 286 29.24 17.79 12.25
C SER A 286 28.84 16.92 11.05
N ALA A 287 29.78 16.19 10.46
CA ALA A 287 29.45 15.23 9.39
C ALA A 287 28.51 14.11 9.89
N GLU A 288 28.68 13.66 11.13
CA GLU A 288 27.84 12.65 11.77
C GLU A 288 26.42 13.17 12.02
N ASP A 289 26.28 14.41 12.51
CA ASP A 289 24.97 15.06 12.70
C ASP A 289 24.19 15.20 11.38
N ARG A 290 24.91 15.44 10.27
CA ARG A 290 24.29 15.51 8.93
C ARG A 290 23.76 14.16 8.47
N VAL A 291 24.51 13.08 8.69
CA VAL A 291 24.07 11.71 8.37
C VAL A 291 22.86 11.34 9.23
N PHE A 292 22.93 11.58 10.54
CA PHE A 292 21.83 11.34 11.47
C PHE A 292 20.57 12.12 11.09
N SER A 293 20.71 13.39 10.71
CA SER A 293 19.60 14.22 10.22
C SER A 293 18.98 13.64 8.94
N HIS A 294 19.80 13.23 7.97
CA HIS A 294 19.33 12.63 6.72
C HIS A 294 18.58 11.31 6.97
N GLU A 295 19.09 10.44 7.84
CA GLU A 295 18.41 9.20 8.24
C GLU A 295 17.11 9.48 8.99
N GLY A 296 17.11 10.47 9.89
CA GLY A 296 15.91 10.92 10.59
C GLY A 296 14.82 11.43 9.65
N VAL A 297 15.20 12.17 8.59
CA VAL A 297 14.29 12.64 7.54
C VAL A 297 13.73 11.48 6.73
N MET A 298 14.59 10.57 6.27
CA MET A 298 14.16 9.40 5.53
C MET A 298 13.24 8.50 6.36
N ASN A 299 13.51 8.37 7.67
CA ASN A 299 12.65 7.66 8.60
C ASN A 299 11.30 8.37 8.73
N HIS A 300 11.30 9.68 8.94
CA HIS A 300 10.08 10.49 9.04
C HIS A 300 9.18 10.33 7.81
N TRP A 301 9.76 10.47 6.60
CA TRP A 301 9.05 10.29 5.34
C TRP A 301 8.58 8.86 5.12
N GLY A 302 9.43 7.88 5.48
CA GLY A 302 9.09 6.46 5.45
C GLY A 302 7.85 6.15 6.31
N GLN A 303 7.79 6.69 7.53
CA GLN A 303 6.62 6.56 8.41
C GLN A 303 5.36 7.16 7.78
N CYS A 304 5.44 8.39 7.24
CA CYS A 304 4.30 9.03 6.58
C CYS A 304 3.78 8.23 5.37
N LEU A 305 4.69 7.82 4.48
CA LEU A 305 4.35 7.04 3.29
C LEU A 305 3.77 5.67 3.64
N SER A 306 4.37 5.00 4.62
CA SER A 306 3.94 3.69 5.10
C SER A 306 2.55 3.74 5.74
N VAL A 307 2.26 4.74 6.60
CA VAL A 307 0.92 4.94 7.16
C VAL A 307 -0.10 5.27 6.08
N ALA A 308 0.23 6.16 5.15
CA ALA A 308 -0.66 6.50 4.03
C ALA A 308 -1.01 5.29 3.17
N LEU A 309 -0.02 4.43 2.89
CA LEU A 309 -0.24 3.18 2.16
C LEU A 309 -1.16 2.22 2.92
N MET A 310 -0.94 2.04 4.22
CA MET A 310 -1.79 1.16 5.04
C MET A 310 -3.23 1.69 5.13
N ARG A 311 -3.44 3.01 5.22
CA ARG A 311 -4.77 3.63 5.15
C ARG A 311 -5.45 3.35 3.82
N TRP A 312 -4.70 3.46 2.72
CA TRP A 312 -5.23 3.18 1.40
C TRP A 312 -5.60 1.71 1.24
N ASN A 313 -4.73 0.78 1.64
CA ASN A 313 -5.02 -0.65 1.65
C ASN A 313 -6.32 -0.96 2.42
N ALA A 314 -6.46 -0.36 3.60
CA ALA A 314 -7.64 -0.50 4.44
C ALA A 314 -8.93 -0.04 3.76
N PHE A 315 -8.88 1.14 3.16
CA PHE A 315 -9.99 1.69 2.40
C PHE A 315 -10.36 0.80 1.21
N GLN A 316 -9.36 0.39 0.41
CA GLN A 316 -9.56 -0.45 -0.76
C GLN A 316 -10.22 -1.79 -0.42
N VAL A 317 -9.71 -2.49 0.59
CA VAL A 317 -10.29 -3.78 1.02
C VAL A 317 -11.70 -3.58 1.56
N SER A 318 -11.93 -2.53 2.36
CA SER A 318 -13.24 -2.22 2.93
C SER A 318 -14.28 -2.01 1.83
N CYS A 319 -14.03 -1.06 0.92
CA CYS A 319 -14.95 -0.73 -0.16
C CYS A 319 -15.27 -1.97 -1.02
N ARG A 320 -14.25 -2.73 -1.41
CA ARG A 320 -14.45 -3.89 -2.29
C ARG A 320 -15.18 -5.04 -1.62
N ALA A 321 -14.89 -5.30 -0.35
CA ALA A 321 -15.58 -6.34 0.41
C ALA A 321 -17.06 -6.00 0.62
N HIS A 322 -17.36 -4.75 0.98
CA HIS A 322 -18.74 -4.30 1.15
C HIS A 322 -19.52 -4.28 -0.17
N HIS A 323 -18.92 -3.76 -1.26
CA HIS A 323 -19.56 -3.82 -2.58
C HIS A 323 -19.87 -5.26 -3.04
N ALA A 324 -18.98 -6.21 -2.76
CA ALA A 324 -19.21 -7.61 -3.07
C ALA A 324 -20.37 -8.21 -2.23
N ALA A 325 -20.45 -7.87 -0.95
CA ALA A 325 -21.52 -8.29 -0.06
C ALA A 325 -22.88 -7.69 -0.45
N ASP A 326 -22.92 -6.42 -0.80
CA ASP A 326 -24.13 -5.70 -1.20
C ASP A 326 -24.67 -6.23 -2.53
N ALA A 327 -23.81 -6.44 -3.53
CA ALA A 327 -24.20 -7.01 -4.82
C ALA A 327 -24.83 -8.40 -4.66
N ARG A 328 -24.30 -9.23 -3.75
CA ARG A 328 -24.88 -10.53 -3.40
C ARG A 328 -26.25 -10.40 -2.74
N THR A 329 -26.41 -9.41 -1.84
CA THR A 329 -27.68 -9.16 -1.15
C THR A 329 -28.76 -8.73 -2.15
N GLN A 330 -28.40 -7.86 -3.09
CA GLN A 330 -29.29 -7.45 -4.18
C GLN A 330 -29.65 -8.62 -5.12
N GLN A 331 -28.68 -9.46 -5.47
CA GLN A 331 -28.96 -10.69 -6.24
C GLN A 331 -29.93 -11.62 -5.52
N ARG A 332 -29.79 -11.81 -4.20
CA ARG A 332 -30.73 -12.60 -3.40
C ARG A 332 -32.12 -11.98 -3.36
N ALA A 333 -32.21 -10.66 -3.20
CA ALA A 333 -33.50 -9.96 -3.21
C ALA A 333 -34.23 -10.10 -4.55
N GLY A 334 -33.50 -10.04 -5.69
CA GLY A 334 -34.08 -10.19 -7.03
C GLY A 334 -34.39 -11.64 -7.45
N LEU A 335 -34.02 -12.65 -6.65
CA LEU A 335 -34.36 -14.06 -6.87
C LEU A 335 -35.70 -14.46 -6.22
N PHE A 336 -36.31 -13.57 -5.43
CA PHE A 336 -37.68 -13.72 -4.97
C PHE A 336 -38.62 -13.05 -5.99
N PRO A 337 -39.65 -13.75 -6.51
CA PRO A 337 -40.71 -13.10 -7.26
C PRO A 337 -41.33 -11.97 -6.41
N GLU A 338 -41.60 -10.82 -7.02
CA GLU A 338 -42.19 -9.62 -6.38
C GLU A 338 -43.57 -9.87 -5.71
N ASP A 339 -44.08 -11.10 -5.73
CA ASP A 339 -45.42 -11.44 -5.25
C ASP A 339 -45.46 -11.90 -3.79
N LEU A 340 -44.32 -12.03 -3.11
CA LEU A 340 -44.25 -12.31 -1.68
C LEU A 340 -43.23 -11.38 -1.00
N ILE A 341 -43.66 -10.17 -0.61
CA ILE A 341 -43.40 -9.57 0.71
C ILE A 341 -44.22 -8.28 0.80
N SER A 342 -45.24 -8.33 1.65
CA SER A 342 -45.93 -7.17 2.19
C SER A 342 -44.95 -6.12 2.72
N ARG A 343 -45.21 -4.88 2.32
CA ARG A 343 -44.70 -3.61 2.84
C ARG A 343 -44.15 -3.68 4.28
N GLY A 344 -42.84 -3.56 4.43
CA GLY A 344 -42.12 -3.31 5.69
C GLY A 344 -41.25 -2.03 5.59
N PRO A 345 -40.98 -1.32 6.71
CA PRO A 345 -40.76 0.14 6.70
C PRO A 345 -39.34 0.62 6.35
N TYR A 346 -38.41 -0.25 5.97
CA TYR A 346 -37.03 0.15 5.68
C TYR A 346 -36.75 0.21 4.18
N ARG A 347 -37.20 1.28 3.53
CA ARG A 347 -36.51 1.79 2.34
C ARG A 347 -35.42 2.74 2.81
N ALA A 348 -34.17 2.41 2.52
CA ALA A 348 -33.12 3.42 2.44
C ALA A 348 -33.52 4.36 1.29
N GLN A 349 -34.02 5.55 1.64
CA GLN A 349 -34.07 6.64 0.68
C GLN A 349 -32.63 6.91 0.26
N SER A 350 -32.28 6.49 -0.95
CA SER A 350 -31.11 6.94 -1.67
C SER A 350 -31.25 8.45 -1.90
N ARG A 351 -30.90 9.25 -0.89
CA ARG A 351 -30.51 10.64 -1.09
C ARG A 351 -29.13 10.59 -1.73
N THR A 352 -29.14 10.58 -3.05
CA THR A 352 -28.06 11.13 -3.86
C THR A 352 -27.68 12.49 -3.30
N PHE A 353 -26.51 12.59 -2.65
CA PHE A 353 -25.83 13.87 -2.49
C PHE A 353 -25.36 14.31 -3.87
N ALA A 354 -26.26 14.90 -4.64
CA ALA A 354 -25.89 15.79 -5.72
C ALA A 354 -25.31 17.05 -5.06
N CYS A 355 -24.00 17.21 -5.17
CA CYS A 355 -23.36 18.51 -4.99
C CYS A 355 -23.90 19.41 -6.10
N GLN A 356 -24.90 20.22 -5.79
CA GLN A 356 -25.25 21.39 -6.58
C GLN A 356 -24.52 22.58 -5.95
N ASP A 357 -23.41 22.97 -6.56
CA ASP A 357 -23.00 24.38 -6.66
C ASP A 357 -24.20 25.14 -7.28
N ARG A 358 -24.70 26.28 -6.81
CA ARG A 358 -24.10 27.60 -6.48
C ARG A 358 -25.28 28.55 -6.10
N PRO A 359 -25.13 29.86 -5.77
CA PRO A 359 -24.02 30.82 -6.04
C PRO A 359 -23.01 30.99 -4.91
#